data_AF-A0A369AYF6-F1
#
_entry.id   AF-A0A369AYF6-F1
#
_cell.length_a   1.000
_cell.length_b   1.000
_cell.length_c   1.000
_cell.angle_alpha   90.00
_cell.angle_beta   90.00
_cell.angle_gamma   90.00
#
_symmetry.space_group_name_H-M   'P 1'
#
loop_
_entity.id
_entity.type
_entity.pdbx_description
1 polymer ?
#
loop_
_entity_poly.entity_id
_entity_poly.type
_entity_poly.pdbx_seq_one_letter_code
_entity_poly.pdbx_strand_id
1 'polypeptide(L)'
;MPIDSEDFSRLSDLDKMRCGGGNGTLKNFFCSTARSSISKAVSLINSDNLQFSSLFALQQEISRFNLYKYLNEKNKQALDLCERVLHRTPMNMRSLPEKSRQSVYSSLKWIIESSRFDRGFDNEKEEVVDTAALLLVKSYRDKTVLDVIVDMIFQRHRREGFTYDLIWAAFEARDPNVLIMIAGRLLSDEPKDVELARKLLSFIPCIALGKGKSNIRQHSECINWITENYPFIYYTGESLHQGSSPIPYTVSIEAKYLCEPVCCESGEISVQLTPEQKQLAKSFNKLEPSLRVLLSHCSSVLHKNRISLWNEWIKSPIEQQIAYAKSMGGAFND
;
A
#
# COMPACT_ATOMS: atom_id res chain seq x y z
N MET A 1 -4.59 18.59 -7.52
CA MET A 1 -4.21 19.66 -6.58
C MET A 1 -3.14 20.54 -7.21
N PRO A 2 -3.18 21.87 -7.00
CA PRO A 2 -2.03 22.75 -7.23
C PRO A 2 -0.81 22.20 -6.48
N ILE A 3 0.39 22.35 -7.02
CA ILE A 3 1.60 22.22 -6.19
C ILE A 3 1.52 23.41 -5.25
N ASP A 4 1.52 23.19 -3.93
CA ASP A 4 1.49 24.28 -2.97
C ASP A 4 2.67 25.23 -3.24
N SER A 5 2.46 26.53 -3.06
CA SER A 5 3.45 27.56 -3.40
C SER A 5 4.79 27.36 -2.67
N GLU A 6 4.79 26.68 -1.52
CA GLU A 6 6.01 26.31 -0.78
C GLU A 6 6.81 25.19 -1.48
N ASP A 7 6.16 24.20 -2.08
CA ASP A 7 6.83 23.08 -2.76
C ASP A 7 7.53 23.55 -4.04
N PHE A 8 6.97 24.53 -4.75
CA PHE A 8 7.56 25.06 -5.98
C PHE A 8 8.89 25.82 -5.73
N SER A 9 9.07 26.38 -4.53
CA SER A 9 10.28 27.11 -4.15
C SER A 9 11.48 26.18 -3.90
N ARG A 10 11.21 24.92 -3.50
CA ARG A 10 12.22 23.91 -3.19
C ARG A 10 12.71 23.13 -4.41
N LEU A 11 12.00 23.24 -5.53
CA LEU A 11 12.35 22.58 -6.79
C LEU A 11 13.68 23.07 -7.35
N SER A 12 14.45 22.15 -7.96
CA SER A 12 15.62 22.51 -8.74
C SER A 12 15.24 23.33 -9.98
N ASP A 13 16.19 24.03 -10.58
CA ASP A 13 15.96 24.80 -11.80
C ASP A 13 15.45 23.91 -12.96
N LEU A 14 15.95 22.67 -13.03
CA LEU A 14 15.49 21.69 -14.02
C LEU A 14 14.02 21.29 -13.77
N ASP A 15 13.64 21.09 -12.52
CA ASP A 15 12.26 20.74 -12.16
C ASP A 15 11.30 21.88 -12.45
N LYS A 16 11.69 23.14 -12.19
CA LYS A 16 10.90 24.32 -12.54
C LYS A 16 10.67 24.41 -14.05
N MET A 17 11.70 24.17 -14.86
CA MET A 17 11.60 24.14 -16.32
C MET A 17 10.66 23.02 -16.79
N ARG A 18 10.77 21.83 -16.20
CA ARG A 18 9.90 20.69 -16.50
C ARG A 18 8.44 20.97 -16.14
N CYS A 19 8.17 21.49 -14.95
CA CYS A 19 6.83 21.79 -14.47
C CYS A 19 6.18 22.94 -15.25
N GLY A 20 6.95 23.95 -15.66
CA GLY A 20 6.44 25.11 -16.39
C GLY A 20 6.30 24.92 -17.90
N GLY A 21 7.20 24.13 -18.53
CA GLY A 21 7.28 24.02 -19.99
C GLY A 21 7.33 22.58 -20.53
N GLY A 22 7.21 21.57 -19.68
CA GLY A 22 7.26 20.16 -20.07
C GLY A 22 8.65 19.63 -20.41
N ASN A 23 8.71 18.34 -20.77
CA ASN A 23 9.97 17.62 -21.04
C ASN A 23 10.73 18.21 -22.24
N GLY A 24 10.05 18.72 -23.26
CA GLY A 24 10.70 19.34 -24.42
C GLY A 24 11.50 20.60 -24.04
N THR A 25 10.90 21.47 -23.23
CA THR A 25 11.55 22.69 -22.74
C THR A 25 12.76 22.36 -21.85
N LEU A 26 12.59 21.39 -20.95
CA LEU A 26 13.67 20.86 -20.11
C LEU A 26 14.85 20.37 -20.96
N LYS A 27 14.59 19.50 -21.94
CA LYS A 27 15.61 18.93 -22.82
C LYS A 27 16.36 20.00 -23.63
N ASN A 28 15.63 20.96 -24.19
CA ASN A 28 16.21 22.05 -24.96
C ASN A 28 17.12 22.95 -24.11
N PHE A 29 16.65 23.33 -22.92
CA PHE A 29 17.43 24.11 -21.95
C PHE A 29 18.69 23.36 -21.48
N PHE A 30 18.55 22.06 -21.20
CA PHE A 30 19.68 21.25 -20.78
C PHE A 30 20.70 21.08 -21.91
N CYS A 31 20.25 20.82 -23.13
CA CYS A 31 21.13 20.71 -24.30
C CYS A 31 21.90 22.01 -24.60
N SER A 32 21.25 23.18 -24.52
CA SER A 32 21.92 24.46 -24.74
C SER A 32 22.94 24.75 -23.62
N THR A 33 22.62 24.39 -22.39
CA THR A 33 23.54 24.49 -21.26
C THR A 33 24.73 23.55 -21.40
N ALA A 34 24.52 22.28 -21.77
CA ALA A 34 25.61 21.32 -21.94
C ALA A 34 26.56 21.68 -23.10
N ARG A 35 26.03 22.28 -24.18
CA ARG A 35 26.85 22.80 -25.29
C ARG A 35 27.67 24.03 -24.93
N SER A 36 27.15 24.88 -24.04
CA SER A 36 27.85 26.11 -23.63
C SER A 36 28.80 25.87 -22.47
N SER A 37 28.42 25.04 -21.49
CA SER A 37 29.20 24.75 -20.29
C SER A 37 28.84 23.38 -19.71
N ILE A 38 29.76 22.43 -19.89
CA ILE A 38 29.64 21.08 -19.31
C ILE A 38 29.59 21.14 -17.78
N SER A 39 30.41 21.99 -17.15
CA SER A 39 30.44 22.11 -15.68
C SER A 39 29.11 22.60 -15.11
N LYS A 40 28.46 23.57 -15.78
CA LYS A 40 27.13 24.05 -15.37
C LYS A 40 26.07 22.96 -15.55
N ALA A 41 26.09 22.22 -16.66
CA ALA A 41 25.18 21.10 -16.87
C ALA A 41 25.35 20.01 -15.79
N VAL A 42 26.59 19.66 -15.44
CA VAL A 42 26.91 18.71 -14.36
C VAL A 42 26.41 19.22 -13.00
N SER A 43 26.58 20.51 -12.71
CA SER A 43 26.07 21.11 -11.46
C SER A 43 24.54 21.04 -11.37
N LEU A 44 23.82 21.22 -12.49
CA LEU A 44 22.36 21.16 -12.52
C LEU A 44 21.84 19.74 -12.29
N ILE A 45 22.39 18.75 -12.99
CA ILE A 45 21.95 17.35 -12.84
C ILE A 45 22.31 16.76 -11.48
N ASN A 46 23.35 17.26 -10.81
CA ASN A 46 23.74 16.79 -9.48
C ASN A 46 23.15 17.63 -8.34
N SER A 47 22.17 18.49 -8.62
CA SER A 47 21.46 19.24 -7.58
C SER A 47 20.82 18.29 -6.57
N ASP A 48 20.99 18.58 -5.27
CA ASP A 48 20.45 17.75 -4.18
C ASP A 48 18.92 17.62 -4.25
N ASN A 49 18.26 18.71 -4.65
CA ASN A 49 16.80 18.82 -4.75
C ASN A 49 16.24 18.41 -6.12
N LEU A 50 17.06 17.85 -7.02
CA LEU A 50 16.57 17.33 -8.29
C LEU A 50 15.53 16.24 -8.04
N GLN A 51 14.40 16.29 -8.75
CA GLN A 51 13.43 15.20 -8.75
C GLN A 51 13.82 14.12 -9.77
N PHE A 52 13.49 12.87 -9.46
CA PHE A 52 13.74 11.73 -10.34
C PHE A 52 13.18 11.96 -11.75
N SER A 53 12.03 12.62 -11.84
CA SER A 53 11.31 12.96 -13.06
C SER A 53 12.14 13.72 -14.08
N SER A 54 12.90 14.70 -13.62
CA SER A 54 13.76 15.51 -14.49
C SER A 54 15.03 14.74 -14.85
N LEU A 55 15.57 13.94 -13.92
CA LEU A 55 16.71 13.05 -14.21
C LEU A 55 16.35 12.02 -15.30
N PHE A 56 15.22 11.34 -15.14
CA PHE A 56 14.72 10.35 -16.09
C PHE A 56 14.48 10.96 -17.47
N ALA A 57 13.80 12.11 -17.52
CA ALA A 57 13.54 12.80 -18.78
C ALA A 57 14.82 13.20 -19.54
N LEU A 58 15.94 13.38 -18.84
CA LEU A 58 17.24 13.77 -19.40
C LEU A 58 18.19 12.59 -19.68
N GLN A 59 17.76 11.33 -19.49
CA GLN A 59 18.63 10.16 -19.63
C GLN A 59 19.35 10.12 -20.99
N GLN A 60 18.61 10.35 -22.08
CA GLN A 60 19.19 10.34 -23.44
C GLN A 60 20.20 11.47 -23.64
N GLU A 61 19.91 12.66 -23.11
CA GLU A 61 20.79 13.82 -23.20
C GLU A 61 22.07 13.62 -22.36
N ILE A 62 21.96 13.05 -21.16
CA ILE A 62 23.10 12.70 -20.31
C ILE A 62 24.04 11.74 -21.04
N SER A 63 23.49 10.71 -21.68
CA SER A 63 24.27 9.76 -22.50
C SER A 63 24.89 10.45 -23.71
N ARG A 64 24.13 11.27 -24.44
CA ARG A 64 24.60 12.01 -25.62
C ARG A 64 25.80 12.92 -25.33
N PHE A 65 25.83 13.56 -24.17
CA PHE A 65 26.92 14.45 -23.75
C PHE A 65 27.99 13.75 -22.90
N ASN A 66 27.94 12.41 -22.75
CA ASN A 66 28.88 11.62 -21.93
C ASN A 66 29.00 12.12 -20.48
N LEU A 67 27.88 12.56 -19.89
CA LEU A 67 27.84 13.16 -18.55
C LEU A 67 27.72 12.13 -17.43
N TYR A 68 27.42 10.87 -17.75
CA TYR A 68 27.20 9.80 -16.77
C TYR A 68 28.36 9.66 -15.75
N LYS A 69 29.62 9.76 -16.21
CA LYS A 69 30.81 9.68 -15.34
C LYS A 69 30.87 10.78 -14.27
N TYR A 70 30.21 11.91 -14.50
CA TYR A 70 30.19 13.06 -13.60
C TYR A 70 28.97 13.08 -12.68
N LEU A 71 28.04 12.13 -12.81
CA LEU A 71 26.90 12.03 -11.92
C LEU A 71 27.33 11.66 -10.50
N ASN A 72 26.60 12.18 -9.51
CA ASN A 72 26.70 11.69 -8.15
C ASN A 72 26.17 10.25 -8.05
N GLU A 73 26.50 9.55 -6.97
CA GLU A 73 26.16 8.13 -6.80
C GLU A 73 24.65 7.89 -6.78
N LYS A 74 23.86 8.80 -6.19
CA LYS A 74 22.38 8.74 -6.17
C LYS A 74 21.82 8.67 -7.60
N ASN A 75 22.26 9.59 -8.45
CA ASN A 75 21.74 9.72 -9.82
C ASN A 75 22.23 8.58 -10.72
N LYS A 76 23.49 8.15 -10.58
CA LYS A 76 23.99 6.96 -11.30
C LYS A 76 23.15 5.74 -10.94
N GLN A 77 23.00 5.48 -9.64
CA GLN A 77 22.26 4.32 -9.16
C GLN A 77 20.82 4.34 -9.64
N ALA A 78 20.15 5.50 -9.66
CA ALA A 78 18.79 5.62 -10.19
C ALA A 78 18.71 5.33 -11.69
N LEU A 79 19.65 5.85 -12.50
CA LEU A 79 19.67 5.54 -13.95
C LEU A 79 19.96 4.06 -14.21
N ASP A 80 20.88 3.45 -13.45
CA ASP A 80 21.16 2.01 -13.56
C ASP A 80 19.94 1.17 -13.19
N LEU A 81 19.17 1.60 -12.19
CA LEU A 81 17.91 0.96 -11.84
C LEU A 81 16.90 1.08 -13.00
N CYS A 82 16.80 2.25 -13.64
CA CYS A 82 15.93 2.46 -14.80
C CYS A 82 16.30 1.51 -15.94
N GLU A 83 17.57 1.45 -16.34
CA GLU A 83 18.03 0.57 -17.41
C GLU A 83 17.72 -0.90 -17.11
N ARG A 84 17.92 -1.33 -15.87
CA ARG A 84 17.62 -2.71 -15.47
C ARG A 84 16.13 -3.04 -15.53
N VAL A 85 15.26 -2.12 -15.13
CA VAL A 85 13.81 -2.31 -15.24
C VAL A 85 13.39 -2.38 -16.70
N LEU A 86 13.80 -1.37 -17.50
CA LEU A 86 13.42 -1.26 -18.90
C LEU A 86 13.98 -2.40 -19.78
N HIS A 87 15.11 -2.98 -19.38
CA HIS A 87 15.70 -4.17 -20.03
C HIS A 87 15.33 -5.49 -19.35
N ARG A 88 14.38 -5.47 -18.39
CA ARG A 88 13.88 -6.65 -17.68
C ARG A 88 15.00 -7.51 -17.08
N THR A 89 16.06 -6.87 -16.63
CA THR A 89 17.23 -7.52 -16.05
C THR A 89 16.93 -7.87 -14.60
N PRO A 90 16.95 -9.17 -14.22
CA PRO A 90 16.59 -9.57 -12.88
C PRO A 90 17.51 -8.94 -11.83
N MET A 91 16.92 -8.53 -10.71
CA MET A 91 17.63 -7.89 -9.61
C MET A 91 17.57 -8.75 -8.37
N ASN A 92 18.63 -9.54 -8.16
CA ASN A 92 18.78 -10.30 -6.93
C ASN A 92 19.32 -9.39 -5.82
N MET A 93 18.42 -8.74 -5.10
CA MET A 93 18.77 -7.86 -3.98
C MET A 93 19.50 -8.58 -2.84
N ARG A 94 19.28 -9.90 -2.69
CA ARG A 94 19.88 -10.70 -1.62
C ARG A 94 21.36 -11.02 -1.86
N SER A 95 21.82 -10.96 -3.10
CA SER A 95 23.23 -11.20 -3.44
C SER A 95 24.07 -9.92 -3.45
N LEU A 96 23.47 -8.75 -3.21
CA LEU A 96 24.20 -7.48 -3.20
C LEU A 96 24.93 -7.27 -1.86
N PRO A 97 26.16 -6.70 -1.87
CA PRO A 97 26.83 -6.26 -0.66
C PRO A 97 25.99 -5.22 0.11
N GLU A 98 26.13 -5.19 1.44
CA GLU A 98 25.29 -4.34 2.30
C GLU A 98 25.30 -2.85 1.92
N LYS A 99 26.49 -2.31 1.63
CA LYS A 99 26.65 -0.92 1.19
C LYS A 99 25.90 -0.64 -0.11
N SER A 100 25.92 -1.58 -1.04
CA SER A 100 25.18 -1.47 -2.30
C SER A 100 23.68 -1.59 -2.06
N ARG A 101 23.23 -2.46 -1.14
CA ARG A 101 21.80 -2.56 -0.77
C ARG A 101 21.26 -1.25 -0.21
N GLN A 102 22.03 -0.56 0.64
CA GLN A 102 21.62 0.73 1.20
C GLN A 102 21.54 1.82 0.14
N SER A 103 22.52 1.87 -0.79
CA SER A 103 22.51 2.82 -1.91
C SER A 103 21.28 2.61 -2.81
N VAL A 104 21.00 1.34 -3.16
CA VAL A 104 19.83 0.95 -3.94
C VAL A 104 18.54 1.32 -3.20
N TYR A 105 18.43 1.00 -1.90
CA TYR A 105 17.29 1.38 -1.08
C TYR A 105 17.02 2.89 -1.12
N SER A 106 18.03 3.71 -0.84
CA SER A 106 17.89 5.17 -0.84
C SER A 106 17.47 5.70 -2.21
N SER A 107 17.97 5.11 -3.29
CA SER A 107 17.61 5.50 -4.66
C SER A 107 16.17 5.14 -5.01
N LEU A 108 15.73 3.91 -4.65
CA LEU A 108 14.35 3.47 -4.84
C LEU A 108 13.37 4.36 -4.06
N LYS A 109 13.69 4.69 -2.81
CA LYS A 109 12.87 5.56 -1.97
C LYS A 109 12.75 6.96 -2.56
N TRP A 110 13.87 7.54 -3.00
CA TRP A 110 13.88 8.83 -3.69
C TRP A 110 13.06 8.81 -5.00
N ILE A 111 13.12 7.73 -5.79
CA ILE A 111 12.31 7.55 -7.01
C ILE A 111 10.82 7.69 -6.68
N ILE A 112 10.33 7.01 -5.64
CA ILE A 112 8.92 7.05 -5.25
C ILE A 112 8.51 8.40 -4.67
N GLU A 113 9.24 8.88 -3.68
CA GLU A 113 8.90 10.11 -2.97
C GLU A 113 8.85 11.32 -3.91
N SER A 114 9.81 11.41 -4.84
CA SER A 114 9.83 12.49 -5.83
C SER A 114 8.80 12.32 -6.96
N SER A 115 8.36 11.09 -7.24
CA SER A 115 7.33 10.81 -8.25
C SER A 115 5.91 11.12 -7.78
N ARG A 116 5.68 11.28 -6.47
CA ARG A 116 4.36 11.59 -5.88
C ARG A 116 3.67 12.83 -6.47
N PHE A 117 4.45 13.82 -6.93
CA PHE A 117 3.92 15.11 -7.39
C PHE A 117 3.83 15.25 -8.90
N ASP A 118 4.15 14.20 -9.64
CA ASP A 118 4.20 14.29 -11.09
C ASP A 118 2.84 14.31 -11.76
N ARG A 119 2.72 15.17 -12.78
CA ARG A 119 1.48 15.44 -13.51
C ARG A 119 1.29 14.63 -14.79
N GLY A 120 2.08 13.59 -14.98
CA GLY A 120 2.01 12.72 -16.14
C GLY A 120 3.34 12.01 -16.33
N PHE A 121 3.27 10.73 -16.64
CA PHE A 121 4.43 9.89 -16.90
C PHE A 121 4.32 9.38 -18.34
N ASP A 122 5.47 9.09 -18.96
CA ASP A 122 5.49 8.09 -20.02
C ASP A 122 5.35 6.69 -19.39
N ASN A 123 4.92 5.71 -20.19
CA ASN A 123 4.69 4.35 -19.69
C ASN A 123 5.98 3.72 -19.09
N GLU A 124 7.14 4.06 -19.65
CA GLU A 124 8.44 3.56 -19.20
C GLU A 124 8.77 4.03 -17.77
N LYS A 125 8.50 5.30 -17.46
CA LYS A 125 8.70 5.84 -16.13
C LYS A 125 7.69 5.27 -15.13
N GLU A 126 6.44 5.06 -15.53
CA GLU A 126 5.47 4.37 -14.67
C GLU A 126 5.97 2.97 -14.28
N GLU A 127 6.48 2.20 -15.24
CA GLU A 127 7.04 0.88 -15.00
C GLU A 127 8.23 0.91 -14.02
N VAL A 128 9.12 1.91 -14.14
CA VAL A 128 10.24 2.11 -13.20
C VAL A 128 9.73 2.40 -11.79
N VAL A 129 8.76 3.29 -11.65
CA VAL A 129 8.23 3.67 -10.33
C VAL A 129 7.47 2.50 -9.69
N ASP A 130 6.71 1.74 -10.48
CA ASP A 130 5.95 0.58 -10.01
C ASP A 130 6.88 -0.54 -9.55
N THR A 131 7.93 -0.79 -10.32
CA THR A 131 8.98 -1.73 -9.93
C THR A 131 9.70 -1.26 -8.67
N ALA A 132 9.96 0.05 -8.53
CA ALA A 132 10.55 0.58 -7.32
C ALA A 132 9.64 0.36 -6.09
N ALA A 133 8.33 0.51 -6.24
CA ALA A 133 7.35 0.29 -5.17
C ALA A 133 7.35 -1.16 -4.72
N LEU A 134 7.29 -2.06 -5.70
CA LEU A 134 7.32 -3.48 -5.46
C LEU A 134 8.63 -3.91 -4.79
N LEU A 135 9.78 -3.38 -5.21
CA LEU A 135 11.08 -3.70 -4.61
C LEU A 135 11.18 -3.22 -3.16
N LEU A 136 10.76 -1.98 -2.87
CA LEU A 136 10.78 -1.43 -1.50
C LEU A 136 9.88 -2.24 -0.57
N VAL A 137 8.66 -2.54 -1.00
CA VAL A 137 7.70 -3.27 -0.18
C VAL A 137 8.10 -4.74 -0.03
N LYS A 138 8.37 -5.44 -1.14
CA LYS A 138 8.56 -6.90 -1.13
C LYS A 138 9.96 -7.32 -0.71
N SER A 139 10.99 -6.58 -1.14
CA SER A 139 12.39 -6.96 -0.89
C SER A 139 12.96 -6.29 0.36
N TYR A 140 12.62 -5.02 0.58
CA TYR A 140 13.12 -4.26 1.74
C TYR A 140 12.13 -4.23 2.92
N ARG A 141 10.88 -4.67 2.73
CA ARG A 141 9.82 -4.63 3.76
C ARG A 141 9.59 -3.21 4.31
N ASP A 142 9.84 -2.20 3.47
CA ASP A 142 9.64 -0.81 3.87
C ASP A 142 8.16 -0.43 3.76
N LYS A 143 7.51 -0.34 4.93
CA LYS A 143 6.10 0.06 5.06
C LYS A 143 5.92 1.57 5.14
N THR A 144 7.02 2.33 5.28
CA THR A 144 6.97 3.79 5.42
C THR A 144 6.60 4.51 4.12
N VAL A 145 6.61 3.79 2.99
CA VAL A 145 6.25 4.32 1.67
C VAL A 145 4.80 4.01 1.26
N LEU A 146 4.03 3.32 2.11
CA LEU A 146 2.68 2.88 1.77
C LEU A 146 1.70 4.04 1.54
N ASP A 147 1.83 5.11 2.30
CA ASP A 147 1.06 6.33 2.10
C ASP A 147 1.32 6.93 0.71
N VAL A 148 2.59 6.99 0.30
CA VAL A 148 2.98 7.47 -1.03
C VAL A 148 2.44 6.55 -2.13
N ILE A 149 2.52 5.23 -1.96
CA ILE A 149 1.99 4.26 -2.92
C ILE A 149 0.47 4.40 -3.05
N VAL A 150 -0.26 4.50 -1.92
CA VAL A 150 -1.72 4.71 -1.95
C VAL A 150 -2.04 6.03 -2.65
N ASP A 151 -1.37 7.12 -2.31
CA ASP A 151 -1.56 8.41 -3.01
C ASP A 151 -1.40 8.27 -4.53
N MET A 152 -0.35 7.56 -4.97
CA MET A 152 -0.08 7.32 -6.38
C MET A 152 -1.17 6.50 -7.07
N ILE A 153 -1.69 5.46 -6.43
CA ILE A 153 -2.81 4.65 -6.96
C ILE A 153 -3.99 5.55 -7.31
N PHE A 154 -4.42 6.39 -6.38
CA PHE A 154 -5.57 7.28 -6.55
C PHE A 154 -5.29 8.42 -7.54
N GLN A 155 -4.09 8.99 -7.52
CA GLN A 155 -3.68 9.97 -8.51
C GLN A 155 -3.69 9.42 -9.94
N ARG A 156 -3.16 8.21 -10.17
CA ARG A 156 -3.18 7.57 -11.49
C ARG A 156 -4.58 7.19 -11.92
N HIS A 157 -5.39 6.65 -11.01
CA HIS A 157 -6.78 6.30 -11.33
C HIS A 157 -7.61 7.52 -11.78
N ARG A 158 -7.42 8.67 -11.14
CA ARG A 158 -8.07 9.93 -11.57
C ARG A 158 -7.79 10.27 -13.04
N ARG A 159 -6.59 9.93 -13.51
CA ARG A 159 -6.11 10.15 -14.89
C ARG A 159 -6.28 8.93 -15.80
N GLU A 160 -7.00 7.90 -15.36
CA GLU A 160 -7.22 6.65 -16.11
C GLU A 160 -5.93 5.89 -16.46
N GLY A 161 -4.87 6.10 -15.66
CA GLY A 161 -3.61 5.37 -15.79
C GLY A 161 -3.67 3.96 -15.21
N PHE A 162 -2.64 3.16 -15.48
CA PHE A 162 -2.52 1.80 -14.96
C PHE A 162 -2.17 1.81 -13.47
N THR A 163 -2.96 1.10 -12.67
CA THR A 163 -2.82 1.03 -11.20
C THR A 163 -2.56 -0.37 -10.66
N TYR A 164 -2.60 -1.41 -11.52
CA TYR A 164 -2.56 -2.81 -11.10
C TYR A 164 -1.32 -3.16 -10.28
N ASP A 165 -0.12 -2.78 -10.75
CA ASP A 165 1.13 -3.09 -10.07
C ASP A 165 1.30 -2.33 -8.76
N LEU A 166 0.87 -1.06 -8.70
CA LEU A 166 0.87 -0.30 -7.44
C LEU A 166 -0.12 -0.86 -6.42
N ILE A 167 -1.32 -1.24 -6.85
CA ILE A 167 -2.31 -1.89 -5.99
C ILE A 167 -1.73 -3.21 -5.45
N TRP A 168 -1.11 -4.00 -6.33
CA TRP A 168 -0.45 -5.23 -5.91
C TRP A 168 0.67 -4.96 -4.91
N ALA A 169 1.54 -3.99 -5.18
CA ALA A 169 2.61 -3.59 -4.25
C ALA A 169 2.05 -3.17 -2.89
N ALA A 170 0.97 -2.39 -2.85
CA ALA A 170 0.36 -1.94 -1.60
C ALA A 170 -0.15 -3.11 -0.73
N PHE A 171 -0.77 -4.12 -1.35
CA PHE A 171 -1.25 -5.31 -0.65
C PHE A 171 -0.15 -6.31 -0.29
N GLU A 172 0.88 -6.44 -1.13
CA GLU A 172 2.04 -7.31 -0.87
C GLU A 172 2.88 -6.83 0.33
N ALA A 173 2.59 -5.65 0.87
CA ALA A 173 3.14 -5.16 2.14
C ALA A 173 2.70 -5.97 3.36
N ARG A 174 1.62 -6.75 3.23
CA ARG A 174 1.05 -7.59 4.30
C ARG A 174 0.78 -6.77 5.57
N ASP A 175 0.36 -5.52 5.39
CA ASP A 175 0.03 -4.59 6.46
C ASP A 175 -1.43 -4.13 6.36
N PRO A 176 -2.32 -4.58 7.27
CA PRO A 176 -3.72 -4.17 7.26
C PRO A 176 -3.94 -2.66 7.36
N ASN A 177 -2.95 -1.87 7.76
CA ASN A 177 -3.03 -0.40 7.76
C ASN A 177 -3.27 0.18 6.36
N VAL A 178 -2.91 -0.54 5.28
CA VAL A 178 -3.25 -0.14 3.90
C VAL A 178 -4.77 0.01 3.72
N LEU A 179 -5.57 -0.81 4.43
CA LEU A 179 -7.03 -0.71 4.40
C LEU A 179 -7.54 0.59 5.01
N ILE A 180 -6.88 1.08 6.05
CA ILE A 180 -7.20 2.37 6.68
C ILE A 180 -6.88 3.52 5.72
N MET A 181 -5.72 3.47 5.07
CA MET A 181 -5.32 4.46 4.06
C MET A 181 -6.31 4.51 2.88
N ILE A 182 -6.73 3.35 2.38
CA ILE A 182 -7.74 3.25 1.31
C ILE A 182 -9.11 3.71 1.81
N ALA A 183 -9.50 3.34 3.03
CA ALA A 183 -10.78 3.74 3.62
C ALA A 183 -10.90 5.26 3.71
N GLY A 184 -9.81 5.96 4.09
CA GLY A 184 -9.77 7.43 4.11
C GLY A 184 -10.18 8.08 2.78
N ARG A 185 -9.99 7.40 1.65
CA ARG A 185 -10.37 7.89 0.31
C ARG A 185 -11.88 7.88 0.06
N LEU A 186 -12.66 7.20 0.89
CA LEU A 186 -14.12 7.32 0.88
C LEU A 186 -14.59 8.74 1.21
N LEU A 187 -13.78 9.51 1.96
CA LEU A 187 -14.06 10.90 2.32
C LEU A 187 -13.54 11.92 1.28
N SER A 188 -12.97 11.46 0.16
CA SER A 188 -12.47 12.35 -0.88
C SER A 188 -13.62 13.08 -1.59
N ASP A 189 -13.39 14.34 -1.95
CA ASP A 189 -14.30 15.12 -2.80
C ASP A 189 -14.27 14.65 -4.26
N GLU A 190 -13.24 13.87 -4.65
CA GLU A 190 -13.08 13.34 -6.00
C GLU A 190 -13.88 12.04 -6.17
N PRO A 191 -14.91 11.99 -7.04
CA PRO A 191 -15.77 10.81 -7.19
C PRO A 191 -15.01 9.54 -7.60
N LYS A 192 -13.99 9.69 -8.45
CA LYS A 192 -13.12 8.58 -8.88
C LYS A 192 -12.35 7.95 -7.71
N ASP A 193 -11.98 8.75 -6.69
CA ASP A 193 -11.33 8.22 -5.51
C ASP A 193 -12.31 7.36 -4.69
N VAL A 194 -13.52 7.86 -4.48
CA VAL A 194 -14.54 7.13 -3.72
C VAL A 194 -14.92 5.82 -4.44
N GLU A 195 -15.05 5.85 -5.76
CA GLU A 195 -15.31 4.67 -6.58
C GLU A 195 -14.24 3.60 -6.42
N LEU A 196 -12.96 3.97 -6.60
CA LEU A 196 -11.86 3.02 -6.46
C LEU A 196 -11.75 2.47 -5.04
N ALA A 197 -11.90 3.32 -4.02
CA ALA A 197 -11.86 2.89 -2.62
C ALA A 197 -12.95 1.84 -2.32
N ARG A 198 -14.17 2.06 -2.80
CA ARG A 198 -15.27 1.08 -2.68
C ARG A 198 -14.96 -0.22 -3.40
N LYS A 199 -14.37 -0.16 -4.59
CA LYS A 199 -13.97 -1.35 -5.34
C LYS A 199 -12.92 -2.17 -4.57
N LEU A 200 -11.87 -1.52 -4.08
CA LEU A 200 -10.79 -2.16 -3.35
C LEU A 200 -11.23 -2.72 -1.99
N LEU A 201 -12.19 -2.09 -1.32
CA LEU A 201 -12.73 -2.51 -0.02
C LEU A 201 -14.03 -3.31 -0.12
N SER A 202 -14.43 -3.73 -1.32
CA SER A 202 -15.71 -4.40 -1.56
C SER A 202 -15.86 -5.74 -0.83
N PHE A 203 -14.75 -6.36 -0.41
CA PHE A 203 -14.76 -7.56 0.42
C PHE A 203 -15.17 -7.30 1.88
N ILE A 204 -15.15 -6.03 2.33
CA ILE A 204 -15.59 -5.64 3.68
C ILE A 204 -17.12 -5.54 3.71
N PRO A 205 -17.81 -6.24 4.63
CA PRO A 205 -19.28 -6.32 4.63
C PRO A 205 -20.01 -4.97 4.63
N CYS A 206 -19.54 -3.99 5.40
CA CYS A 206 -20.18 -2.67 5.49
C CYS A 206 -20.11 -1.88 4.17
N ILE A 207 -19.11 -2.15 3.32
CA ILE A 207 -18.98 -1.56 1.99
C ILE A 207 -19.84 -2.33 0.98
N ALA A 208 -19.77 -3.66 1.00
CA ALA A 208 -20.54 -4.53 0.11
C ALA A 208 -22.06 -4.32 0.22
N LEU A 209 -22.55 -4.24 1.47
CA LEU A 209 -23.97 -4.09 1.79
C LEU A 209 -24.40 -2.61 1.89
N GLY A 210 -23.46 -1.68 1.86
CA GLY A 210 -23.69 -0.26 2.13
C GLY A 210 -24.24 0.55 0.96
N LYS A 211 -24.81 -0.06 -0.09
CA LYS A 211 -25.33 0.67 -1.26
C LYS A 211 -26.37 1.72 -0.83
N GLY A 212 -26.14 2.99 -1.17
CA GLY A 212 -27.01 4.11 -0.81
C GLY A 212 -26.69 4.80 0.54
N LYS A 213 -25.75 4.29 1.34
CA LYS A 213 -25.26 5.01 2.53
C LYS A 213 -24.36 6.18 2.14
N SER A 214 -24.34 7.23 2.97
CA SER A 214 -23.40 8.34 2.80
C SER A 214 -21.95 7.89 2.95
N ASN A 215 -21.04 8.57 2.23
CA ASN A 215 -19.60 8.30 2.28
C ASN A 215 -19.05 8.31 3.71
N ILE A 216 -19.47 9.28 4.53
CA ILE A 216 -19.05 9.45 5.92
C ILE A 216 -19.45 8.22 6.76
N ARG A 217 -20.69 7.74 6.59
CA ARG A 217 -21.18 6.57 7.33
C ARG A 217 -20.44 5.30 6.89
N GLN A 218 -20.24 5.11 5.59
CA GLN A 218 -19.46 3.98 5.07
C GLN A 218 -18.03 3.99 5.59
N HIS A 219 -17.37 5.15 5.61
CA HIS A 219 -16.04 5.33 6.18
C HIS A 219 -16.02 4.92 7.66
N SER A 220 -16.91 5.49 8.48
CA SER A 220 -16.95 5.19 9.91
C SER A 220 -17.22 3.71 10.20
N GLU A 221 -18.18 3.08 9.52
CA GLU A 221 -18.46 1.64 9.66
C GLU A 221 -17.26 0.79 9.22
N CYS A 222 -16.57 1.19 8.14
CA CYS A 222 -15.39 0.49 7.64
C CYS A 222 -14.20 0.57 8.62
N ILE A 223 -13.91 1.77 9.15
CA ILE A 223 -12.86 1.93 10.16
C ILE A 223 -13.18 1.12 11.41
N ASN A 224 -14.43 1.17 11.90
CA ASN A 224 -14.83 0.36 13.04
C ASN A 224 -14.64 -1.14 12.79
N TRP A 225 -15.02 -1.62 11.60
CA TRP A 225 -14.80 -3.02 11.21
C TRP A 225 -13.31 -3.37 11.17
N ILE A 226 -12.47 -2.52 10.57
CA ILE A 226 -11.02 -2.76 10.50
C ILE A 226 -10.42 -2.79 11.91
N THR A 227 -10.75 -1.81 12.75
CA THR A 227 -10.23 -1.71 14.12
C THR A 227 -10.67 -2.89 15.00
N GLU A 228 -11.94 -3.33 14.90
CA GLU A 228 -12.43 -4.50 15.64
C GLU A 228 -11.71 -5.78 15.22
N ASN A 229 -11.45 -5.94 13.91
CA ASN A 229 -10.89 -7.17 13.37
C ASN A 229 -9.36 -7.15 13.24
N TYR A 230 -8.70 -6.01 13.49
CA TYR A 230 -7.27 -5.81 13.24
C TYR A 230 -6.36 -6.95 13.74
N PRO A 231 -6.52 -7.48 14.98
CA PRO A 231 -5.67 -8.57 15.48
C PRO A 231 -5.87 -9.92 14.77
N PHE A 232 -6.96 -10.05 14.01
CA PHE A 232 -7.43 -11.29 13.39
C PHE A 232 -7.36 -11.24 11.86
N ILE A 233 -6.93 -10.11 11.28
CA ILE A 233 -6.80 -9.93 9.84
C ILE A 233 -5.48 -10.54 9.34
N TYR A 234 -5.55 -11.31 8.26
CA TYR A 234 -4.39 -11.85 7.58
C TYR A 234 -4.50 -11.75 6.05
N TYR A 235 -3.35 -11.69 5.39
CA TYR A 235 -3.22 -11.60 3.94
C TYR A 235 -3.49 -12.96 3.29
N THR A 236 -4.33 -12.99 2.27
CA THR A 236 -4.73 -14.23 1.57
C THR A 236 -3.79 -14.59 0.42
N GLY A 237 -3.01 -13.63 -0.08
CA GLY A 237 -2.24 -13.77 -1.32
C GLY A 237 -3.05 -13.52 -2.60
N GLU A 238 -4.34 -13.19 -2.49
CA GLU A 238 -5.16 -12.87 -3.66
C GLU A 238 -4.83 -11.49 -4.23
N SER A 239 -4.79 -11.39 -5.56
CA SER A 239 -4.43 -10.17 -6.29
C SER A 239 -5.25 -9.98 -7.55
N LEU A 240 -5.26 -8.75 -8.08
CA LEU A 240 -5.93 -8.41 -9.35
C LEU A 240 -5.34 -9.15 -10.57
N HIS A 241 -4.14 -9.72 -10.44
CA HIS A 241 -3.53 -10.55 -11.48
C HIS A 241 -4.17 -11.95 -11.57
N GLN A 242 -4.85 -12.40 -10.50
CA GLN A 242 -5.50 -13.72 -10.45
C GLN A 242 -7.00 -13.64 -10.73
N GLY A 243 -7.66 -12.52 -10.44
CA GLY A 243 -9.10 -12.36 -10.64
C GLY A 243 -9.58 -10.91 -10.57
N SER A 244 -10.81 -10.67 -11.05
CA SER A 244 -11.41 -9.32 -11.12
C SER A 244 -11.94 -8.79 -9.78
N SER A 245 -12.02 -9.62 -8.76
CA SER A 245 -12.56 -9.28 -7.43
C SER A 245 -11.80 -10.05 -6.34
N PRO A 246 -10.50 -9.79 -6.17
CA PRO A 246 -9.69 -10.48 -5.17
C PRO A 246 -10.15 -10.08 -3.76
N ILE A 247 -9.89 -10.97 -2.79
CA ILE A 247 -10.07 -10.71 -1.37
C ILE A 247 -8.67 -10.68 -0.73
N PRO A 248 -7.94 -9.55 -0.74
CA PRO A 248 -6.54 -9.51 -0.30
C PRO A 248 -6.38 -9.83 1.19
N TYR A 249 -7.41 -9.52 1.99
CA TYR A 249 -7.43 -9.76 3.42
C TYR A 249 -8.70 -10.45 3.85
N THR A 250 -8.59 -11.31 4.86
CA THR A 250 -9.74 -11.92 5.52
C THR A 250 -9.51 -12.01 7.02
N VAL A 251 -10.57 -12.34 7.75
CA VAL A 251 -10.57 -12.45 9.21
C VAL A 251 -10.52 -13.92 9.60
N SER A 252 -9.57 -14.29 10.45
CA SER A 252 -9.55 -15.60 11.07
C SER A 252 -10.65 -15.70 12.12
N ILE A 253 -11.79 -16.29 11.74
CA ILE A 253 -12.95 -16.46 12.62
C ILE A 253 -12.65 -17.34 13.83
N GLU A 254 -11.76 -18.32 13.70
CA GLU A 254 -11.30 -19.17 14.79
C GLU A 254 -10.48 -18.35 15.80
N ALA A 255 -9.50 -17.58 15.32
CA ALA A 255 -8.69 -16.72 16.17
C ALA A 255 -9.54 -15.63 16.86
N LYS A 256 -10.50 -15.04 16.13
CA LYS A 256 -11.47 -14.09 16.69
C LYS A 256 -12.36 -14.73 17.76
N TYR A 257 -12.78 -15.98 17.57
CA TYR A 257 -13.52 -16.73 18.59
C TYR A 257 -12.67 -17.01 19.84
N LEU A 258 -11.39 -17.34 19.69
CA LEU A 258 -10.48 -17.53 20.83
C LEU A 258 -9.94 -16.22 21.41
N CYS A 259 -10.19 -15.08 20.75
CA CYS A 259 -9.62 -13.77 21.07
C CYS A 259 -8.07 -13.76 21.06
N GLU A 260 -7.47 -14.60 20.23
CA GLU A 260 -6.02 -14.70 20.06
C GLU A 260 -5.58 -14.02 18.75
N PRO A 261 -4.47 -13.28 18.72
CA PRO A 261 -4.01 -12.60 17.51
C PRO A 261 -3.43 -13.59 16.49
N VAL A 262 -3.50 -13.25 15.21
CA VAL A 262 -2.89 -14.03 14.12
C VAL A 262 -1.65 -13.36 13.54
N CYS A 263 -0.78 -14.17 12.97
CA CYS A 263 0.28 -13.67 12.11
C CYS A 263 -0.35 -13.17 10.81
N CYS A 264 -0.12 -11.90 10.46
CA CYS A 264 -0.71 -11.31 9.26
C CYS A 264 -0.25 -11.98 7.95
N GLU A 265 0.87 -12.70 7.97
CA GLU A 265 1.40 -13.40 6.79
C GLU A 265 0.84 -14.81 6.61
N SER A 266 0.59 -15.55 7.69
CA SER A 266 0.15 -16.95 7.62
C SER A 266 -1.32 -17.16 8.00
N GLY A 267 -1.94 -16.22 8.70
CA GLY A 267 -3.27 -16.38 9.30
C GLY A 267 -3.31 -17.35 10.49
N GLU A 268 -2.17 -17.93 10.86
CA GLU A 268 -2.05 -18.80 12.02
C GLU A 268 -2.08 -17.99 13.31
N ILE A 269 -2.64 -18.57 14.35
CA ILE A 269 -2.66 -17.96 15.68
C ILE A 269 -1.21 -17.84 16.18
N SER A 270 -0.82 -16.62 16.54
CA SER A 270 0.57 -16.28 16.90
C SER A 270 1.03 -16.91 18.21
N VAL A 271 0.08 -17.36 19.04
CA VAL A 271 0.33 -17.93 20.37
C VAL A 271 0.14 -19.44 20.33
N GLN A 272 0.94 -20.16 21.12
CA GLN A 272 0.74 -21.59 21.30
C GLN A 272 -0.54 -21.86 22.10
N LEU A 273 -1.52 -22.48 21.43
CA LEU A 273 -2.78 -22.85 22.07
C LEU A 273 -2.60 -23.95 23.12
N THR A 274 -3.28 -23.79 24.25
CA THR A 274 -3.41 -24.84 25.28
C THR A 274 -4.21 -26.03 24.76
N PRO A 275 -4.11 -27.22 25.40
CA PRO A 275 -4.94 -28.37 25.02
C PRO A 275 -6.45 -28.08 25.04
N GLU A 276 -6.90 -27.28 26.01
CA GLU A 276 -8.29 -26.84 26.14
C GLU A 276 -8.70 -25.94 24.96
N GLN A 277 -7.89 -24.93 24.62
CA GLN A 277 -8.14 -24.05 23.47
C GLN A 277 -8.17 -24.85 22.15
N LYS A 278 -7.28 -25.84 21.99
CA LYS A 278 -7.29 -26.74 20.82
C LYS A 278 -8.58 -27.56 20.74
N GLN A 279 -9.12 -28.00 21.87
CA GLN A 279 -10.39 -28.72 21.91
C GLN A 279 -11.57 -27.80 21.59
N LEU A 280 -11.58 -26.57 22.11
CA LEU A 280 -12.57 -25.55 21.79
C LEU A 280 -12.57 -25.21 20.29
N ALA A 281 -11.39 -24.99 19.69
CA ALA A 281 -11.24 -24.75 18.25
C ALA A 281 -11.80 -25.92 17.42
N LYS A 282 -11.49 -27.17 17.81
CA LYS A 282 -12.04 -28.37 17.14
C LYS A 282 -13.56 -28.43 17.22
N SER A 283 -14.16 -28.12 18.37
CA SER A 283 -15.62 -28.09 18.52
C SER A 283 -16.25 -26.96 17.71
N PHE A 284 -15.65 -25.77 17.75
CA PHE A 284 -16.08 -24.60 16.98
C PHE A 284 -16.04 -24.84 15.47
N ASN A 285 -14.97 -25.49 14.97
CA ASN A 285 -14.80 -25.75 13.54
C ASN A 285 -15.79 -26.77 12.96
N LYS A 286 -16.47 -27.55 13.81
CA LYS A 286 -17.56 -28.46 13.40
C LYS A 286 -18.90 -27.76 13.21
N LEU A 287 -19.04 -26.52 13.67
CA LEU A 287 -20.29 -25.76 13.57
C LEU A 287 -20.52 -25.24 12.16
N GLU A 288 -21.79 -24.95 11.86
CA GLU A 288 -22.17 -24.29 10.61
C GLU A 288 -21.53 -22.89 10.49
N PRO A 289 -21.21 -22.43 9.25
CA PRO A 289 -20.55 -21.16 9.02
C PRO A 289 -21.21 -19.95 9.69
N SER A 290 -22.54 -19.87 9.67
CA SER A 290 -23.33 -18.79 10.28
C SER A 290 -23.14 -18.73 11.80
N LEU A 291 -23.15 -19.88 12.48
CA LEU A 291 -22.94 -19.98 13.92
C LEU A 291 -21.49 -19.62 14.30
N ARG A 292 -20.51 -20.00 13.49
CA ARG A 292 -19.10 -19.63 13.74
C ARG A 292 -18.91 -18.11 13.69
N VAL A 293 -19.51 -17.43 12.71
CA VAL A 293 -19.47 -15.97 12.61
C VAL A 293 -20.13 -15.33 13.84
N LEU A 294 -21.34 -15.79 14.21
CA LEU A 294 -22.07 -15.29 15.38
C LEU A 294 -21.26 -15.46 16.68
N LEU A 295 -20.71 -16.65 16.93
CA LEU A 295 -19.91 -16.93 18.12
C LEU A 295 -18.60 -16.15 18.14
N SER A 296 -17.92 -15.99 16.99
CA SER A 296 -16.68 -15.21 16.92
C SER A 296 -16.92 -13.73 17.27
N HIS A 297 -18.02 -13.15 16.79
CA HIS A 297 -18.39 -11.77 17.13
C HIS A 297 -18.78 -11.65 18.60
N CYS A 298 -19.65 -12.53 19.09
CA CYS A 298 -20.04 -12.60 20.50
C CYS A 298 -18.82 -12.69 21.44
N SER A 299 -17.89 -13.59 21.12
CA SER A 299 -16.66 -13.79 21.87
C SER A 299 -15.82 -12.51 21.95
N SER A 300 -15.57 -11.88 20.79
CA SER A 300 -14.79 -10.64 20.71
C SER A 300 -15.43 -9.48 21.50
N VAL A 301 -16.75 -9.33 21.41
CA VAL A 301 -17.50 -8.30 22.15
C VAL A 301 -17.43 -8.54 23.66
N LEU A 302 -17.60 -9.80 24.10
CA LEU A 302 -17.50 -10.17 25.50
C LEU A 302 -16.08 -9.96 26.03
N HIS A 303 -15.05 -10.38 25.30
CA HIS A 303 -13.66 -10.22 25.70
C HIS A 303 -13.29 -8.74 25.88
N LYS A 304 -13.74 -7.87 24.97
CA LYS A 304 -13.49 -6.42 25.02
C LYS A 304 -14.20 -5.72 26.19
N ASN A 305 -15.47 -6.08 26.43
CA ASN A 305 -16.32 -5.32 27.35
C ASN A 305 -16.42 -5.94 28.75
N ARG A 306 -16.30 -7.27 28.87
CA ARG A 306 -16.55 -8.07 30.08
C ARG A 306 -15.69 -9.33 30.11
N ILE A 307 -14.38 -9.16 30.30
CA ILE A 307 -13.41 -10.27 30.25
C ILE A 307 -13.70 -11.39 31.28
N SER A 308 -14.24 -11.06 32.45
CA SER A 308 -14.64 -12.06 33.45
C SER A 308 -15.76 -12.96 32.94
N LEU A 309 -16.81 -12.36 32.37
CA LEU A 309 -17.92 -13.09 31.77
C LEU A 309 -17.46 -13.91 30.55
N TRP A 310 -16.54 -13.37 29.76
CA TRP A 310 -15.94 -14.09 28.65
C TRP A 310 -15.22 -15.37 29.10
N ASN A 311 -14.42 -15.30 30.18
CA ASN A 311 -13.69 -16.44 30.73
C ASN A 311 -14.60 -17.58 31.21
N GLU A 312 -15.80 -17.25 31.70
CA GLU A 312 -16.82 -18.23 32.08
C GLU A 312 -17.55 -18.78 30.85
N TRP A 313 -17.95 -17.90 29.93
CA TRP A 313 -18.68 -18.23 28.72
C TRP A 313 -17.89 -19.15 27.78
N ILE A 314 -16.61 -18.85 27.54
CA ILE A 314 -15.77 -19.62 26.60
C ILE A 314 -15.52 -21.07 27.07
N LYS A 315 -15.62 -21.31 28.38
CA LYS A 315 -15.49 -22.64 29.02
C LYS A 315 -16.81 -23.39 29.11
N SER A 316 -17.93 -22.73 28.83
CA SER A 316 -19.26 -23.34 28.86
C SER A 316 -19.45 -24.28 27.65
N PRO A 317 -20.35 -25.28 27.73
CA PRO A 317 -20.70 -26.13 26.59
C PRO A 317 -21.14 -25.31 25.36
N ILE A 318 -20.81 -25.80 24.17
CA ILE A 318 -21.00 -25.06 22.92
C ILE A 318 -22.47 -24.69 22.67
N GLU A 319 -23.41 -25.52 23.12
CA GLU A 319 -24.85 -25.29 23.03
C GLU A 319 -25.27 -24.08 23.87
N GLN A 320 -24.69 -23.93 25.07
CA GLN A 320 -24.94 -22.78 25.95
C GLN A 320 -24.33 -21.51 25.37
N GLN A 321 -23.14 -21.62 24.77
CA GLN A 321 -22.52 -20.50 24.08
C GLN A 321 -23.38 -19.99 22.93
N ILE A 322 -23.93 -20.90 22.13
CA ILE A 322 -24.83 -20.58 21.01
C ILE A 322 -26.12 -19.93 21.54
N ALA A 323 -26.72 -20.48 22.60
CA ALA A 323 -27.94 -19.91 23.19
C ALA A 323 -27.72 -18.48 23.68
N TYR A 324 -26.61 -18.23 24.38
CA TYR A 324 -26.22 -16.89 24.83
C TYR A 324 -25.94 -15.95 23.65
N ALA A 325 -25.22 -16.42 22.63
CA ALA A 325 -24.91 -15.59 21.47
C ALA A 325 -26.17 -15.23 20.67
N LYS A 326 -27.16 -16.12 20.58
CA LYS A 326 -28.47 -15.84 19.96
C LYS A 326 -29.29 -14.83 20.75
N SER A 327 -29.28 -14.89 22.09
CA SER A 327 -29.99 -13.92 22.92
C SER A 327 -29.34 -12.53 22.86
N MET A 328 -28.02 -12.45 22.73
CA MET A 328 -27.33 -11.20 22.41
C MET A 328 -27.61 -10.72 20.98
N GLY A 329 -27.55 -11.61 19.99
CA GLY A 329 -27.73 -11.30 18.57
C GLY A 329 -29.14 -10.82 18.21
N GLY A 330 -30.16 -11.25 18.97
CA GLY A 330 -31.52 -10.71 18.87
C GLY A 330 -31.63 -9.21 19.20
N ALA A 331 -30.66 -8.64 19.93
CA ALA A 331 -30.61 -7.21 20.25
C ALA A 331 -29.80 -6.36 19.25
N PHE A 332 -29.18 -6.97 18.24
CA PHE A 332 -28.40 -6.28 17.19
C PHE A 332 -29.16 -6.13 15.85
N ASN A 333 -30.34 -6.75 15.74
CA ASN A 333 -31.23 -6.68 14.57
C ASN A 333 -32.47 -5.78 14.79
N ASP A 334 -32.55 -5.10 15.93
CA ASP A 334 -33.59 -4.10 16.26
C ASP A 334 -33.05 -2.66 16.21
#